data_AF-A0A1W5Y014-F1
#
_entry.id   AF-A0A1W5Y014-F1
#
_cell.length_a   1.000
_cell.length_b   1.000
_cell.length_c   1.000
_cell.angle_alpha   90.00
_cell.angle_beta   90.00
_cell.angle_gamma   90.00
#
_symmetry.space_group_name_H-M   'P 1'
#
loop_
_entity.id
_entity.type
_entity.pdbx_description
1 polymer ?
#
loop_
_entity_poly.entity_id
_entity_poly.type
_entity_poly.pdbx_seq_one_letter_code
_entity_poly.pdbx_strand_id
1 'polypeptide(L)'
;MLRSSADSPRTPTTLSRPVAWFLLAFGVWSWFIWITFVKNLWKDGSGLAFDDAGDPTAYFWVHLLLAVASFLLGTAIGVIGFRGVRALRRQQAQGADRHPADDRTDAAG
;
A
#
# COMPACT_ATOMS: atom_id res chain seq x y z
N MET A 1 32.13 25.97 -30.82
CA MET A 1 30.68 25.98 -30.53
C MET A 1 30.16 24.55 -30.57
N LEU A 2 30.16 23.80 -29.47
CA LEU A 2 29.44 22.53 -29.37
C LEU A 2 29.24 22.18 -27.89
N ARG A 3 28.00 21.76 -27.58
CA ARG A 3 27.51 21.14 -26.33
C ARG A 3 26.78 22.08 -25.35
N SER A 4 25.48 22.26 -25.60
CA SER A 4 24.48 22.50 -24.55
C SER A 4 23.19 21.73 -24.88
N SER A 5 23.34 20.47 -25.28
CA SER A 5 22.22 19.56 -25.47
C SER A 5 22.25 18.55 -24.33
N ALA A 6 21.12 18.44 -23.63
CA ALA A 6 20.86 17.57 -22.49
C ALA A 6 21.26 18.12 -21.12
N ASP A 7 20.37 18.90 -20.52
CA ASP A 7 19.80 18.44 -19.26
C ASP A 7 18.36 18.94 -19.13
N SER A 8 17.40 18.11 -19.57
CA SER A 8 16.02 18.31 -19.14
C SER A 8 15.94 17.75 -17.73
N PRO A 9 15.71 18.58 -16.69
CA PRO A 9 15.61 18.10 -15.33
C PRO A 9 14.50 17.07 -15.29
N ARG A 10 14.86 15.80 -15.07
CA ARG A 10 13.87 14.74 -14.85
C ARG A 10 13.18 15.09 -13.55
N THR A 11 12.00 15.67 -13.64
CA THR A 11 11.14 15.90 -12.49
C THR A 11 10.93 14.53 -11.83
N PRO A 12 11.46 14.30 -10.62
CA PRO A 12 11.25 13.04 -9.94
C PRO A 12 9.76 12.90 -9.73
N THR A 13 9.15 11.87 -10.31
CA THR A 13 7.73 11.55 -10.16
C THR A 13 7.50 11.01 -8.76
N THR A 14 7.49 11.91 -7.78
CA THR A 14 7.11 11.58 -6.41
C THR A 14 5.66 11.10 -6.42
N LEU A 15 5.41 9.94 -5.81
CA LEU A 15 4.06 9.41 -5.68
C LEU A 15 3.15 10.49 -5.06
N SER A 16 2.11 10.88 -5.78
CA SER A 16 1.19 11.96 -5.42
C SER A 16 0.68 11.76 -3.98
N ARG A 17 0.87 12.76 -3.09
CA ARG A 17 0.41 12.74 -1.67
C ARG A 17 -1.06 12.25 -1.51
N PRO A 18 -2.01 12.63 -2.39
CA PRO A 18 -3.35 12.05 -2.44
C PRO A 18 -3.40 10.52 -2.54
N VAL A 19 -2.56 9.91 -3.38
CA VAL A 19 -2.56 8.47 -3.62
C VAL A 19 -2.11 7.70 -2.38
N ALA A 20 -1.11 8.20 -1.66
CA ALA A 20 -0.67 7.58 -0.41
C ALA A 20 -1.78 7.57 0.65
N TRP A 21 -2.54 8.66 0.77
CA TRP A 21 -3.69 8.74 1.66
C TRP A 21 -4.84 7.85 1.21
N PHE A 22 -5.12 7.80 -0.10
CA PHE A 22 -6.11 6.90 -0.67
C PHE A 22 -5.77 5.44 -0.34
N LEU A 23 -4.52 5.01 -0.55
CA LEU A 23 -4.08 3.64 -0.23
C LEU A 23 -4.19 3.32 1.26
N LEU A 24 -3.85 4.28 2.14
CA LEU A 24 -4.01 4.10 3.58
C LEU A 24 -5.49 3.95 3.97
N ALA A 25 -6.34 4.87 3.52
CA ALA A 25 -7.77 4.85 3.78
C ALA A 25 -8.43 3.60 3.20
N PHE A 26 -8.05 3.22 1.97
CA PHE A 26 -8.51 2.00 1.32
C PHE A 26 -8.11 0.75 2.09
N GLY A 27 -6.88 0.68 2.60
CA GLY A 27 -6.43 -0.42 3.44
C GLY A 27 -7.23 -0.54 4.74
N VAL A 28 -7.43 0.58 5.45
CA VAL A 28 -8.22 0.62 6.69
C VAL A 28 -9.69 0.25 6.41
N TRP A 29 -10.28 0.81 5.35
CA TRP A 29 -11.64 0.50 4.92
C TRP A 29 -11.80 -0.99 4.54
N SER A 30 -10.86 -1.53 3.77
CA SER A 30 -10.86 -2.94 3.37
C SER A 30 -10.83 -3.84 4.61
N TRP A 31 -10.05 -3.48 5.63
CA TRP A 31 -10.02 -4.21 6.89
C TRP A 31 -11.38 -4.24 7.57
N PHE A 32 -12.09 -3.10 7.62
CA PHE A 32 -13.46 -3.02 8.14
C PHE A 32 -14.42 -3.94 7.39
N ILE A 33 -14.35 -3.99 6.05
CA ILE A 33 -15.20 -4.87 5.24
C ILE A 33 -14.97 -6.34 5.57
N TRP A 34 -13.71 -6.79 5.61
CA TRP A 34 -13.41 -8.20 5.86
C TRP A 34 -13.77 -8.63 7.29
N ILE A 35 -13.50 -7.79 8.29
CA ILE A 35 -13.90 -8.06 9.69
C ILE A 35 -15.43 -8.15 9.80
N THR A 36 -16.15 -7.20 9.22
CA THR A 36 -17.62 -7.18 9.30
C THR A 36 -18.21 -8.37 8.56
N PHE A 37 -17.69 -8.72 7.39
CA PHE A 37 -18.10 -9.90 6.63
C PHE A 37 -17.89 -11.20 7.43
N VAL A 38 -16.72 -11.42 8.00
CA VAL A 38 -16.44 -12.63 8.82
C VAL A 38 -17.37 -12.68 10.04
N LYS A 39 -17.60 -11.55 10.71
CA LYS A 39 -18.57 -11.49 11.82
C LYS A 39 -19.99 -11.81 11.37
N ASN A 40 -20.37 -11.40 10.16
CA ASN A 40 -21.69 -11.67 9.62
C ASN A 40 -21.83 -13.13 9.19
N LEU A 41 -20.77 -13.71 8.61
CA LEU A 41 -20.68 -15.11 8.27
C LEU A 41 -20.83 -15.99 9.53
N TRP A 42 -20.16 -15.62 10.62
CA TRP A 42 -20.25 -16.34 11.89
C TRP A 42 -21.61 -16.20 12.59
N LYS A 43 -22.31 -15.09 12.35
CA LYS A 43 -23.69 -14.87 12.83
C LYS A 43 -24.75 -15.46 11.91
N ASP A 44 -24.33 -16.18 10.89
CA ASP A 44 -25.19 -16.69 9.84
C ASP A 44 -26.10 -15.63 9.20
N GLY A 45 -25.55 -14.46 8.89
CA GLY A 45 -26.32 -13.36 8.31
C GLY A 45 -26.98 -13.68 6.96
N SER A 46 -26.56 -14.76 6.29
CA SER A 46 -27.16 -15.28 5.05
C SER A 46 -28.10 -16.48 5.25
N GLY A 47 -28.10 -17.13 6.42
CA GLY A 47 -28.84 -18.39 6.65
C GLY A 47 -28.25 -19.61 5.93
N LEU A 48 -26.97 -19.55 5.55
CA LEU A 48 -26.28 -20.58 4.76
C LEU A 48 -24.97 -21.04 5.40
N ALA A 49 -24.51 -20.35 6.45
CA ALA A 49 -23.24 -20.63 7.09
C ALA A 49 -23.29 -21.90 7.93
N PHE A 50 -24.44 -22.20 8.52
CA PHE A 50 -24.68 -23.39 9.33
C PHE A 50 -25.91 -24.13 8.83
N ASP A 51 -25.90 -25.44 8.97
CA ASP A 51 -27.09 -26.27 8.70
C ASP A 51 -28.00 -26.38 9.94
N ASP A 52 -29.08 -27.15 9.81
CA ASP A 52 -30.06 -27.34 10.89
C ASP A 52 -29.47 -28.03 12.14
N ALA A 53 -28.34 -28.74 12.01
CA ALA A 53 -27.61 -29.34 13.11
C ALA A 53 -26.60 -28.37 13.76
N GLY A 54 -26.38 -27.21 13.14
CA GLY A 54 -25.40 -26.20 13.55
C GLY A 54 -23.99 -26.46 13.02
N ASP A 55 -23.82 -27.37 12.07
CA ASP A 55 -22.51 -27.67 11.48
C ASP A 55 -22.16 -26.65 10.38
N PRO A 56 -20.89 -26.22 10.29
CA PRO A 56 -20.46 -25.25 9.28
C PRO A 56 -20.50 -25.87 7.88
N THR A 57 -21.20 -25.19 6.97
CA THR A 57 -21.39 -25.67 5.60
C THR A 57 -20.17 -25.41 4.71
N ALA A 58 -20.16 -25.96 3.49
CA ALA A 58 -19.16 -25.62 2.48
C ALA A 58 -19.15 -24.11 2.13
N TYR A 59 -20.31 -23.47 2.15
CA TYR A 59 -20.44 -22.02 1.92
C TYR A 59 -19.63 -21.24 2.95
N PHE A 60 -19.73 -21.61 4.23
CA PHE A 60 -18.95 -21.02 5.31
C PHE A 60 -17.44 -21.13 5.05
N TRP A 61 -16.95 -22.34 4.75
CA TRP A 61 -15.52 -22.57 4.55
C TRP A 61 -14.96 -21.84 3.33
N VAL A 62 -15.68 -21.85 2.20
CA VAL A 62 -15.25 -21.14 0.99
C VAL A 62 -15.17 -19.63 1.25
N HIS A 63 -16.19 -19.05 1.87
CA HIS A 63 -16.22 -17.62 2.13
C HIS A 63 -15.24 -17.19 3.21
N LEU A 64 -15.05 -17.99 4.26
CA LEU A 64 -14.05 -17.75 5.28
C LEU A 64 -12.63 -17.78 4.69
N LEU A 65 -12.32 -18.78 3.86
CA LEU A 65 -11.03 -18.89 3.19
C LEU A 65 -10.79 -17.70 2.25
N LEU A 66 -11.77 -17.36 1.41
CA LEU A 66 -11.71 -16.21 0.52
C LEU A 66 -11.50 -14.89 1.29
N ALA A 67 -12.22 -14.70 2.41
CA ALA A 67 -12.08 -13.51 3.24
C ALA A 67 -10.68 -13.41 3.87
N VAL A 68 -10.17 -14.50 4.44
CA VAL A 68 -8.82 -14.53 5.04
C VAL A 68 -7.74 -14.32 3.99
N ALA A 69 -7.81 -15.03 2.86
CA ALA A 69 -6.83 -14.89 1.77
C ALA A 69 -6.83 -13.47 1.20
N SER A 70 -8.01 -12.89 0.95
CA SER A 70 -8.15 -11.51 0.45
C SER A 70 -7.64 -10.50 1.46
N PHE A 71 -7.91 -10.71 2.75
CA PHE A 71 -7.42 -9.85 3.82
C PHE A 71 -5.88 -9.86 3.89
N LEU A 72 -5.27 -11.04 3.85
CA LEU A 72 -3.81 -11.18 3.86
C LEU A 72 -3.18 -10.54 2.62
N LEU A 73 -3.75 -10.78 1.43
CA LEU A 73 -3.26 -10.22 0.18
C LEU A 73 -3.39 -8.69 0.17
N GLY A 74 -4.53 -8.13 0.57
CA GLY A 74 -4.74 -6.70 0.72
C GLY A 74 -3.77 -6.07 1.72
N THR A 75 -3.52 -6.74 2.85
CA THR A 75 -2.55 -6.30 3.85
C THR A 75 -1.13 -6.31 3.30
N ALA A 76 -0.71 -7.38 2.61
CA ALA A 76 0.61 -7.49 2.01
C ALA A 76 0.85 -6.39 0.97
N ILE A 77 -0.12 -6.16 0.09
CA ILE A 77 -0.07 -5.07 -0.91
C ILE A 77 0.01 -3.71 -0.22
N GLY A 78 -0.80 -3.47 0.81
CA GLY A 78 -0.77 -2.23 1.59
C GLY A 78 0.58 -1.99 2.26
N VAL A 79 1.18 -3.02 2.86
CA VAL A 79 2.50 -2.95 3.51
C VAL A 79 3.61 -2.72 2.48
N ILE A 80 3.59 -3.43 1.35
CA ILE A 80 4.58 -3.27 0.28
C ILE A 80 4.51 -1.85 -0.30
N GLY A 81 3.30 -1.36 -0.59
CA GLY A 81 3.08 0.01 -1.07
C GLY A 81 3.57 1.06 -0.07
N PHE A 82 3.27 0.87 1.22
CA PHE A 82 3.74 1.77 2.28
C PHE A 82 5.27 1.78 2.41
N ARG A 83 5.91 0.61 2.36
CA ARG A 83 7.38 0.49 2.42
C ARG A 83 8.06 1.11 1.20
N GLY A 84 7.50 0.93 0.00
CA GLY A 84 7.99 1.54 -1.23
C GLY A 84 8.00 3.08 -1.14
N VAL A 85 6.89 3.67 -0.68
CA VAL A 85 6.80 5.12 -0.44
C VAL A 85 7.81 5.59 0.60
N ARG A 86 7.98 4.86 1.72
CA ARG A 86 8.93 5.24 2.77
C ARG A 86 10.39 5.13 2.34
N ALA A 87 10.75 4.16 1.50
CA ALA A 87 12.09 4.02 0.95
C ALA A 87 12.45 5.18 0.00
N LEU A 88 11.52 5.55 -0.89
CA LEU A 88 11.65 6.69 -1.79
C LEU A 88 11.86 8.01 -1.03
N ARG A 89 11.07 8.26 0.03
CA ARG A 89 11.23 9.48 0.84
C ARG A 89 12.60 9.61 1.52
N ARG A 90 13.21 8.48 1.92
CA ARG A 90 14.56 8.48 2.52
C ARG A 90 15.66 8.81 1.52
N GLN A 91 15.56 8.29 0.29
CA GLN A 91 16.52 8.57 -0.77
C GLN A 91 16.47 10.05 -1.18
N GLN A 92 15.28 10.65 -1.25
CA GLN A 92 15.14 12.08 -1.54
C GLN A 92 15.74 12.98 -0.45
N ALA A 93 15.54 12.65 0.83
CA ALA A 93 16.14 13.40 1.93
C ALA A 93 17.68 13.35 1.89
N GLN A 94 18.26 12.18 1.63
CA GLN A 94 19.71 12.02 1.49
C GLN A 94 20.27 12.75 0.25
N GLY A 95 19.52 12.80 -0.85
CA GLY A 95 19.90 13.57 -2.04
C GLY A 95 19.89 15.08 -1.80
N ALA A 96 18.92 15.57 -1.02
CA ALA A 96 18.84 16.98 -0.64
C ALA A 96 19.98 17.40 0.29
N ASP A 97 20.43 16.52 1.20
CA ASP A 97 21.55 16.79 2.11
C ASP A 97 22.92 16.72 1.41
N ARG A 98 23.06 15.94 0.34
CA ARG A 98 24.33 15.81 -0.41
C ARG A 98 24.62 16.98 -1.36
N HIS A 99 23.61 17.75 -1.79
CA HIS A 99 23.76 18.76 -2.85
C HIS A 99 24.06 20.24 -2.45
N PRO A 100 24.13 20.70 -1.18
CA PRO A 100 24.49 22.10 -0.90
C PRO A 100 26.00 22.35 -0.63
N ALA A 101 26.76 21.30 -0.32
CA ALA A 101 28.13 21.42 0.20
C ALA A 101 29.21 21.13 -0.85
N ASP A 102 29.01 20.13 -1.73
CA ASP A 102 29.99 19.73 -2.76
C ASP A 102 30.20 20.82 -3.84
N ASP A 103 29.13 21.52 -4.22
CA ASP A 103 29.16 22.55 -5.28
C ASP A 103 29.97 23.81 -4.88
N ARG A 104 30.23 23.99 -3.57
CA ARG A 104 31.04 25.11 -3.06
C ARG A 104 32.54 24.78 -3.02
N THR A 105 32.89 23.51 -2.90
CA THR A 105 34.29 23.04 -2.83
C THR A 105 34.91 22.86 -4.21
N ASP A 106 34.11 22.52 -5.23
CA ASP A 106 34.61 22.32 -6.61
C ASP A 106 34.78 23.63 -7.38
N ALA A 107 34.16 24.73 -6.94
CA ALA A 107 34.27 26.06 -7.55
C ALA A 107 35.49 26.88 -7.07
N ALA A 108 36.28 26.36 -6.13
CA ALA A 108 37.39 27.06 -5.48
C ALA A 108 38.79 26.44 -5.74
N GLY A 109 38.89 25.42 -6.60
CA GLY A 109 40.15 24.79 -7.03
C GLY A 109 40.46 25.08 -8.50
#